data_AF-K4AF48-F1
#
_entry.id   AF-K4AF48-F1
#
_cell.length_a   1.000
_cell.length_b   1.000
_cell.length_c   1.000
_cell.angle_alpha   90.00
_cell.angle_beta   90.00
_cell.angle_gamma   90.00
#
_symmetry.space_group_name_H-M   'P 1'
#
loop_
_entity.id
_entity.type
_entity.pdbx_description
1 polymer ?
#
loop_
_entity_poly.entity_id
_entity_poly.type
_entity_poly.pdbx_seq_one_letter_code
_entity_poly.pdbx_strand_id
1 'polypeptide(L)'
;MGGPWLATHLWEHYSFTLDKQFLEKTAYPLLEGSASFLLDWLIEGHREYLETNPSTSPEHYFIAPDGKSDTNVVQRIKKALPNLPPVKVARDGTIMEWAQDFQDPEVHHRHVSHLFGLYPGHSMSLEQTPDLCKAVANSLYKRGDEGPGWSTSWKMALWAHLHNSEHAYKMILQLITLVDPKHEVSREGGLYSNLFTAHPPFQIDANFG
;
A
#
# COMPACT_ATOMS: atom_id res chain seq x y z
N MET A 1 -1.28 10.75 0.91
CA MET A 1 -0.73 9.58 0.20
C MET A 1 -1.66 8.94 -0.86
N GLY A 2 -2.93 9.34 -1.00
CA GLY A 2 -3.82 8.74 -2.03
C GLY A 2 -3.36 8.96 -3.49
N GLY A 3 -2.92 10.18 -3.83
CA GLY A 3 -2.39 10.50 -5.16
C GLY A 3 -1.17 9.65 -5.56
N PRO A 4 -0.12 9.57 -4.73
CA PRO A 4 1.01 8.69 -4.98
C PRO A 4 0.65 7.20 -5.16
N TRP A 5 -0.32 6.69 -4.40
CA TRP A 5 -0.81 5.32 -4.59
C TRP A 5 -1.51 5.18 -5.95
N LEU A 6 -2.46 6.05 -6.29
CA LEU A 6 -3.12 5.98 -7.61
C LEU A 6 -2.12 6.10 -8.78
N ALA A 7 -1.06 6.89 -8.60
CA ALA A 7 -0.02 7.05 -9.61
C ALA A 7 0.75 5.74 -9.89
N THR A 8 0.78 4.77 -8.96
CA THR A 8 1.42 3.47 -9.23
C THR A 8 0.71 2.72 -10.35
N HIS A 9 -0.61 2.86 -10.49
CA HIS A 9 -1.37 2.21 -11.58
C HIS A 9 -0.95 2.72 -12.96
N LEU A 10 -0.48 3.97 -13.08
CA LEU A 10 0.05 4.51 -14.34
C LEU A 10 1.37 3.81 -14.71
N TRP A 11 2.22 3.56 -13.71
CA TRP A 11 3.44 2.80 -13.90
C TRP A 11 3.15 1.33 -14.23
N GLU A 12 2.18 0.71 -13.55
CA GLU A 12 1.74 -0.66 -13.87
C GLU A 12 1.22 -0.76 -15.31
N HIS A 13 0.39 0.20 -15.76
CA HIS A 13 -0.08 0.18 -17.14
C HIS A 13 1.09 0.18 -18.13
N TYR A 14 2.11 1.01 -17.91
CA TYR A 14 3.30 1.01 -18.73
C TYR A 14 4.12 -0.28 -18.60
N SER A 15 4.31 -0.83 -17.40
CA SER A 15 5.13 -2.03 -17.18
C SER A 15 4.57 -3.25 -17.90
N PHE A 16 3.24 -3.38 -17.96
CA PHE A 16 2.55 -4.49 -18.64
C PHE A 16 2.39 -4.29 -20.16
N THR A 17 2.26 -3.04 -20.64
CA THR A 17 2.01 -2.77 -22.06
C THR A 17 3.26 -2.38 -22.85
N LEU A 18 4.27 -1.86 -22.15
CA LEU A 18 5.45 -1.20 -22.71
C LEU A 18 5.11 -0.04 -23.69
N ASP A 19 3.90 0.52 -23.60
CA ASP A 19 3.47 1.64 -24.45
C ASP A 19 4.21 2.92 -24.08
N LYS A 20 5.25 3.21 -24.86
CA LYS A 20 6.08 4.40 -24.70
C LYS A 20 5.32 5.70 -24.97
N GLN A 21 4.31 5.69 -25.85
CA GLN A 21 3.52 6.89 -26.10
C GLN A 21 2.61 7.21 -24.93
N PHE A 22 1.97 6.19 -24.34
CA PHE A 22 1.23 6.35 -23.09
C PHE A 22 2.15 6.85 -21.97
N LEU A 23 3.34 6.26 -21.81
CA LEU A 23 4.31 6.69 -20.81
C LEU A 23 4.67 8.16 -20.99
N GLU A 24 5.12 8.56 -22.18
CA GLU A 24 5.59 9.90 -22.45
C GLU A 24 4.48 10.95 -22.33
N LYS A 25 3.30 10.68 -22.91
CA LYS A 25 2.24 11.68 -23.06
C LYS A 25 1.27 11.72 -21.89
N THR A 26 1.14 10.64 -21.12
CA THR A 26 0.11 10.49 -20.08
C THR A 26 0.72 10.17 -18.73
N ALA A 27 1.45 9.06 -18.59
CA ALA A 27 1.88 8.60 -17.27
C ALA A 27 3.00 9.45 -16.68
N TYR A 28 4.06 9.75 -17.44
CA TYR A 28 5.24 10.45 -16.94
C TYR A 28 4.92 11.84 -16.40
N PRO A 29 4.13 12.71 -17.08
CA PRO A 29 3.77 14.02 -16.52
C PRO A 29 3.02 13.92 -15.18
N LEU A 30 2.15 12.90 -15.01
CA LEU A 30 1.41 12.68 -13.77
C LEU A 30 2.31 12.10 -12.67
N LEU A 31 3.21 11.18 -13.01
CA LEU A 31 4.20 10.62 -12.09
C LEU A 31 5.17 11.70 -11.59
N GLU A 32 5.70 12.52 -12.50
CA GLU A 32 6.57 13.66 -12.19
C GLU A 32 5.86 14.67 -11.28
N GLY A 33 4.59 15.01 -11.59
CA GLY A 33 3.79 15.87 -10.73
C GLY A 33 3.57 15.30 -9.33
N SER A 34 3.27 14.00 -9.23
CA SER A 34 3.12 13.32 -7.93
C SER A 34 4.42 13.29 -7.13
N ALA A 35 5.55 13.02 -7.78
CA ALA A 35 6.86 13.00 -7.12
C ALA A 35 7.28 14.41 -6.68
N SER A 36 7.03 15.42 -7.50
CA SER A 36 7.34 16.82 -7.17
C SER A 36 6.54 17.28 -5.95
N PHE A 37 5.24 16.97 -5.91
CA PHE A 37 4.40 17.23 -4.75
C PHE A 37 4.95 16.56 -3.49
N LEU A 38 5.35 15.28 -3.58
CA LEU A 38 5.95 14.59 -2.43
C LEU A 38 7.26 15.25 -1.97
N LEU A 39 8.14 15.61 -2.91
CA LEU A 39 9.40 16.28 -2.58
C LEU A 39 9.19 17.62 -1.89
N ASP A 40 8.16 18.38 -2.27
CA ASP A 40 7.81 19.64 -1.64
C ASP A 40 7.08 19.45 -0.30
N TRP A 41 6.43 18.30 -0.12
CA TRP A 41 5.73 17.94 1.12
C TRP A 41 6.66 17.32 2.18
N LEU A 42 7.81 16.78 1.77
CA LEU A 42 8.84 16.29 2.69
C LEU A 42 9.47 17.46 3.44
N ILE A 43 9.41 17.40 4.77
CA ILE A 43 10.10 18.33 5.67
C ILE A 43 11.29 17.62 6.32
N GLU A 44 12.30 18.39 6.72
CA GLU A 44 13.36 17.86 7.60
C GLU A 44 12.73 17.40 8.92
N GLY A 45 12.82 16.10 9.20
CA GLY A 45 12.29 15.47 10.38
C GLY A 45 13.29 15.40 11.53
N HIS A 46 12.94 14.67 12.58
CA HIS A 46 13.86 14.42 13.68
C HIS A 46 14.85 13.29 13.31
N ARG A 47 16.12 13.44 13.71
CA ARG A 47 17.20 12.45 13.48
C ARG A 47 17.63 12.28 12.01
N GLU A 48 17.81 13.38 11.27
CA GLU A 48 18.44 13.44 9.94
C GLU A 48 17.64 12.80 8.77
N TYR A 49 16.41 12.35 9.00
CA TYR A 49 15.52 11.81 7.95
C TYR A 49 14.43 12.82 7.54
N LEU A 50 13.90 12.68 6.33
CA LEU A 50 12.74 13.43 5.85
C LEU A 50 11.43 12.80 6.33
N GLU A 51 10.49 13.61 6.79
CA GLU A 51 9.19 13.18 7.33
C GLU A 51 8.02 13.83 6.57
N THR A 52 6.82 13.25 6.68
CA THR A 52 5.55 13.87 6.23
C THR A 52 4.73 14.26 7.45
N ASN A 53 4.53 15.55 7.72
CA ASN A 53 3.83 16.03 8.92
C ASN A 53 3.21 17.44 8.73
N PRO A 54 1.91 17.68 9.00
CA PRO A 54 0.85 16.73 9.36
C PRO A 54 0.31 15.98 8.12
N SER A 55 -0.24 14.79 8.33
CA SER A 55 -0.78 13.94 7.26
C SER A 55 -2.32 13.92 7.26
N THR A 56 -2.96 14.79 6.47
CA THR A 56 -4.36 14.71 5.97
C THR A 56 -4.56 15.60 4.70
N SER A 57 -5.61 15.34 3.91
CA SER A 57 -5.92 15.63 2.47
C SER A 57 -5.78 17.08 1.88
N PRO A 58 -5.56 17.28 0.55
CA PRO A 58 -4.86 18.43 -0.07
C PRO A 58 -5.66 19.35 -1.03
N GLU A 59 -5.34 20.67 -1.11
CA GLU A 59 -5.67 21.58 -2.24
C GLU A 59 -4.75 22.84 -2.31
N HIS A 60 -3.61 22.82 -3.04
CA HIS A 60 -3.03 24.02 -3.69
C HIS A 60 -1.83 23.69 -4.61
N TYR A 61 -1.66 24.47 -5.69
CA TYR A 61 -0.44 24.51 -6.53
C TYR A 61 0.17 25.92 -6.52
N PHE A 62 1.49 26.02 -6.61
CA PHE A 62 2.25 27.28 -6.77
C PHE A 62 3.03 27.28 -8.09
N ILE A 63 3.28 28.47 -8.66
CA ILE A 63 4.09 28.70 -9.86
C ILE A 63 5.32 29.53 -9.50
N ALA A 64 6.50 29.02 -9.84
CA ALA A 64 7.77 29.71 -9.58
C ALA A 64 8.01 30.91 -10.51
N PRO A 65 8.60 32.04 -10.03
CA PRO A 65 8.72 33.28 -10.80
C PRO A 65 9.85 33.32 -11.85
N ASP A 66 10.70 32.31 -11.96
CA ASP A 66 11.99 32.43 -12.68
C ASP A 66 12.06 31.75 -14.05
N GLY A 67 10.97 31.12 -14.52
CA GLY A 67 10.88 30.59 -15.90
C GLY A 67 11.93 29.53 -16.24
N LYS A 68 12.60 28.95 -15.23
CA LYS A 68 13.55 27.85 -15.40
C LYS A 68 12.88 26.56 -14.97
N SER A 69 12.81 25.60 -15.89
CA SER A 69 12.39 24.24 -15.56
C SER A 69 13.35 23.69 -14.51
N ASP A 70 12.76 23.23 -13.41
CA ASP A 70 13.34 22.53 -12.28
C ASP A 70 14.66 21.83 -12.61
N THR A 71 15.67 22.02 -11.76
CA THR A 71 16.86 21.17 -11.69
C THR A 71 16.41 19.71 -11.51
N ASN A 72 16.20 19.02 -12.64
CA ASN A 72 15.83 17.63 -12.87
C ASN A 72 15.22 16.92 -11.64
N VAL A 73 13.89 16.74 -11.62
CA VAL A 73 13.14 15.99 -10.59
C VAL A 73 13.82 14.67 -10.18
N VAL A 74 14.48 13.98 -11.12
CA VAL A 74 15.21 12.73 -10.85
C VAL A 74 16.37 12.96 -9.88
N GLN A 75 17.10 14.07 -9.99
CA GLN A 75 18.18 14.42 -9.06
C GLN A 75 17.64 14.75 -7.68
N ARG A 76 16.51 15.46 -7.60
CA ARG A 76 15.82 15.74 -6.33
C ARG A 76 15.37 14.44 -5.66
N ILE A 77 14.76 13.52 -6.41
CA ILE A 77 14.40 12.18 -5.92
C ILE A 77 15.63 11.42 -5.44
N LYS A 78 16.70 11.35 -6.24
CA LYS A 78 17.95 10.64 -5.87
C LYS A 78 18.58 11.19 -4.60
N LYS A 79 18.45 12.49 -4.34
CA LYS A 79 18.94 13.13 -3.11
C LYS A 79 18.03 12.85 -1.92
N ALA A 80 16.71 12.83 -2.10
CA ALA A 80 15.73 12.65 -1.03
C ALA A 80 15.56 11.18 -0.61
N LEU A 81 15.60 10.25 -1.56
CA LEU A 81 15.28 8.84 -1.32
C LEU A 81 16.13 8.17 -0.23
N PRO A 82 17.47 8.37 -0.15
CA PRO A 82 18.29 7.81 0.93
C PRO A 82 17.96 8.37 2.32
N ASN A 83 17.32 9.54 2.37
CA ASN A 83 16.95 10.23 3.60
C ASN A 83 15.52 9.89 4.05
N LEU A 84 14.81 8.98 3.37
CA LEU A 84 13.55 8.46 3.89
C LEU A 84 13.82 7.45 5.01
N PRO A 85 12.98 7.39 6.06
CA PRO A 85 13.09 6.38 7.09
C PRO A 85 13.04 4.98 6.48
N PRO A 86 14.01 4.09 6.78
CA PRO A 86 13.98 2.73 6.26
C PRO A 86 12.85 1.93 6.91
N VAL A 87 12.32 0.95 6.19
CA VAL A 87 11.44 -0.08 6.77
C VAL A 87 12.23 -0.87 7.81
N LYS A 88 11.66 -1.02 9.01
CA LYS A 88 12.32 -1.68 10.14
C LYS A 88 11.48 -2.84 10.67
N VAL A 89 12.18 -3.79 11.27
CA VAL A 89 11.59 -4.92 11.99
C VAL A 89 11.47 -4.55 13.47
N ALA A 90 10.27 -4.73 14.02
CA ALA A 90 9.94 -4.50 15.43
C ALA A 90 10.56 -5.57 16.34
N ARG A 91 10.55 -5.34 17.66
CA ARG A 91 11.11 -6.29 18.63
C ARG A 91 10.43 -7.66 18.64
N ASP A 92 9.15 -7.71 18.30
CA ASP A 92 8.37 -8.95 18.20
C ASP A 92 8.52 -9.65 16.84
N GLY A 93 9.37 -9.11 15.96
CA GLY A 93 9.66 -9.69 14.65
C GLY A 93 8.67 -9.32 13.56
N THR A 94 7.73 -8.40 13.78
CA THR A 94 6.85 -7.87 12.72
C THR A 94 7.46 -6.68 11.99
N ILE A 95 6.87 -6.24 10.88
CA ILE A 95 7.19 -4.95 10.28
C ILE A 95 6.67 -3.85 11.22
N MET A 96 7.48 -2.81 11.42
CA MET A 96 7.05 -1.62 12.17
C MET A 96 6.01 -0.84 11.36
N GLU A 97 4.82 -0.64 11.94
CA GLU A 97 3.77 0.17 11.32
C GLU A 97 4.00 1.68 11.47
N TRP A 98 4.68 2.08 12.54
CA TRP A 98 4.99 3.47 12.85
C TRP A 98 6.50 3.70 12.89
N ALA A 99 6.93 4.96 12.91
CA ALA A 99 8.35 5.33 12.97
C ALA A 99 9.07 4.82 14.24
N GLN A 100 8.31 4.47 15.28
CA GLN A 100 8.79 3.88 16.53
C GLN A 100 8.01 2.60 16.83
N ASP A 101 8.63 1.72 17.64
CA ASP A 101 8.05 0.44 18.06
C ASP A 101 6.99 0.68 19.15
N PHE A 102 5.82 1.15 18.73
CA PHE A 102 4.66 1.39 19.58
C PHE A 102 3.84 0.11 19.76
N GLN A 103 3.19 -0.01 20.92
CA GLN A 103 2.19 -1.05 21.12
C GLN A 103 0.97 -0.78 20.27
N ASP A 104 0.49 -1.84 19.62
CA ASP A 104 -0.70 -1.79 18.78
C ASP A 104 -1.97 -1.97 19.63
N PRO A 105 -2.86 -0.96 19.68
CA PRO A 105 -4.10 -1.07 20.44
C PRO A 105 -5.15 -1.98 19.78
N GLU A 106 -5.04 -2.25 18.48
CA GLU A 106 -5.98 -3.10 17.71
C GLU A 106 -5.18 -4.12 16.89
N VAL A 107 -4.61 -5.12 17.57
CA VAL A 107 -3.72 -6.13 16.95
C VAL A 107 -4.36 -6.82 15.73
N HIS A 108 -5.68 -7.03 15.75
CA HIS A 108 -6.46 -7.64 14.66
C HIS A 108 -7.09 -6.61 13.70
N HIS A 109 -6.47 -5.43 13.57
CA HIS A 109 -6.98 -4.41 12.68
C HIS A 109 -7.03 -4.89 11.22
N ARG A 110 -8.11 -4.55 10.52
CA ARG A 110 -8.39 -4.96 9.14
C ARG A 110 -7.44 -4.37 8.09
N HIS A 111 -6.80 -3.23 8.37
CA HIS A 111 -5.81 -2.66 7.47
C HIS A 111 -4.42 -3.20 7.77
N VAL A 112 -3.66 -3.43 6.70
CA VAL A 112 -2.26 -3.86 6.73
C VAL A 112 -1.38 -2.90 5.92
N SER A 113 -1.64 -1.60 6.05
CA SER A 113 -1.08 -0.55 5.19
C SER A 113 0.45 -0.48 5.20
N HIS A 114 1.09 -0.81 6.33
CA HIS A 114 2.54 -0.88 6.44
C HIS A 114 3.17 -2.02 5.62
N LEU A 115 2.35 -2.94 5.08
CA LEU A 115 2.77 -4.02 4.17
C LEU A 115 2.65 -3.63 2.69
N PHE A 116 2.25 -2.39 2.38
CA PHE A 116 2.12 -1.87 1.00
C PHE A 116 3.36 -2.17 0.15
N GLY A 117 4.55 -2.05 0.74
CA GLY A 117 5.81 -2.27 0.01
C GLY A 117 5.98 -3.67 -0.57
N LEU A 118 5.26 -4.69 -0.05
CA LEU A 118 5.23 -6.04 -0.63
C LEU A 118 4.12 -6.16 -1.69
N TYR A 119 2.94 -5.60 -1.41
CA TYR A 119 1.84 -5.53 -2.36
C TYR A 119 0.83 -4.44 -1.97
N PRO A 120 0.39 -3.57 -2.90
CA PRO A 120 0.70 -3.58 -4.34
C PRO A 120 1.99 -2.84 -4.73
N GLY A 121 2.78 -2.37 -3.78
CA GLY A 121 4.11 -1.81 -4.03
C GLY A 121 5.15 -2.89 -4.33
N HIS A 122 6.36 -2.45 -4.70
CA HIS A 122 7.47 -3.32 -5.12
C HIS A 122 8.78 -3.04 -4.39
N SER A 123 8.72 -2.43 -3.20
CA SER A 123 9.91 -2.10 -2.41
C SER A 123 10.39 -3.28 -1.54
N MET A 124 9.60 -4.36 -1.46
CA MET A 124 9.93 -5.60 -0.76
C MET A 124 9.66 -6.79 -1.69
N SER A 125 10.60 -7.73 -1.76
CA SER A 125 10.42 -8.99 -2.48
C SER A 125 11.23 -10.11 -1.81
N LEU A 126 10.87 -11.37 -2.07
CA LEU A 126 11.59 -12.53 -1.53
C LEU A 126 13.05 -12.57 -2.02
N GLU A 127 13.31 -12.08 -3.23
CA GLU A 127 14.63 -12.05 -3.85
C GLU A 127 15.51 -10.93 -3.27
N GLN A 128 14.95 -9.75 -3.03
CA GLN A 128 15.71 -8.56 -2.65
C GLN A 128 15.77 -8.35 -1.15
N THR A 129 14.70 -8.67 -0.42
CA THR A 129 14.53 -8.35 1.00
C THR A 129 13.93 -9.54 1.79
N PRO A 130 14.57 -10.73 1.80
CA PRO A 130 14.00 -11.92 2.41
C PRO A 130 13.71 -11.76 3.92
N ASP A 131 14.56 -11.02 4.64
CA ASP A 131 14.37 -10.76 6.08
C ASP A 131 13.12 -9.89 6.34
N LEU A 132 12.86 -8.90 5.47
CA LEU A 132 11.63 -8.11 5.55
C LEU A 132 10.41 -8.97 5.20
N CYS A 133 10.48 -9.83 4.19
CA CYS A 133 9.39 -10.74 3.87
C CYS A 133 9.05 -11.70 5.02
N LYS A 134 10.06 -12.16 5.77
CA LYS A 134 9.83 -12.92 7.01
C LYS A 134 9.06 -12.09 8.05
N ALA A 135 9.43 -10.83 8.23
CA ALA A 135 8.72 -9.92 9.13
C ALA A 135 7.30 -9.58 8.62
N VAL A 136 7.09 -9.52 7.31
CA VAL A 136 5.74 -9.38 6.71
C VAL A 136 4.87 -10.57 7.07
N ALA A 137 5.38 -11.80 6.93
CA ALA A 137 4.66 -13.01 7.34
C ALA A 137 4.27 -12.96 8.83
N ASN A 138 5.20 -12.59 9.71
CA ASN A 138 4.92 -12.40 11.14
C ASN A 138 3.84 -11.34 11.40
N SER A 139 3.83 -10.26 10.61
CA SER A 139 2.81 -9.20 10.70
C SER A 139 1.43 -9.72 10.32
N LEU A 140 1.34 -10.54 9.27
CA LEU A 140 0.09 -11.19 8.85
C LEU A 140 -0.41 -12.18 9.90
N TYR A 141 0.47 -13.02 10.46
CA TYR A 141 0.10 -13.92 11.56
C TYR A 141 -0.42 -13.15 12.78
N LYS A 142 0.24 -12.04 13.13
CA LYS A 142 -0.18 -11.18 14.25
C LYS A 142 -1.54 -10.51 13.99
N ARG A 143 -1.76 -10.00 12.78
CA ARG A 143 -3.05 -9.42 12.35
C ARG A 143 -4.16 -10.46 12.33
N GLY A 144 -3.83 -11.70 12.01
CA GLY A 144 -4.80 -12.77 11.85
C GLY A 144 -5.57 -12.66 10.55
N ASP A 145 -6.46 -13.62 10.33
CA ASP A 145 -7.09 -13.84 9.02
C ASP A 145 -8.43 -13.10 8.86
N GLU A 146 -9.07 -12.72 9.96
CA GLU A 146 -10.40 -12.09 9.95
C GLU A 146 -10.41 -10.69 9.35
N GLY A 147 -11.52 -10.32 8.72
CA GLY A 147 -11.73 -8.98 8.18
C GLY A 147 -12.83 -8.93 7.11
N PRO A 148 -13.22 -7.72 6.69
CA PRO A 148 -14.14 -7.55 5.57
C PRO A 148 -13.53 -8.07 4.27
N GLY A 149 -14.35 -8.25 3.22
CA GLY A 149 -13.92 -8.81 1.94
C GLY A 149 -12.58 -8.25 1.42
N TRP A 150 -12.42 -6.92 1.35
CA TRP A 150 -11.19 -6.32 0.82
C TRP A 150 -9.95 -6.64 1.66
N SER A 151 -10.12 -6.82 2.97
CA SER A 151 -9.01 -7.17 3.87
C SER A 151 -8.57 -8.60 3.58
N THR A 152 -9.53 -9.50 3.43
CA THR A 152 -9.29 -10.89 3.04
C THR A 152 -8.61 -10.98 1.68
N SER A 153 -9.08 -10.27 0.65
CA SER A 153 -8.43 -10.21 -0.66
C SER A 153 -7.02 -9.62 -0.60
N TRP A 154 -6.80 -8.55 0.17
CA TRP A 154 -5.46 -7.98 0.30
C TRP A 154 -4.48 -8.93 1.02
N LYS A 155 -4.93 -9.60 2.09
CA LYS A 155 -4.14 -10.65 2.76
C LYS A 155 -3.86 -11.84 1.83
N MET A 156 -4.83 -12.24 1.01
CA MET A 156 -4.64 -13.28 -0.01
C MET A 156 -3.49 -12.92 -0.95
N ALA A 157 -3.49 -11.71 -1.51
CA ALA A 157 -2.43 -11.24 -2.40
C ALA A 157 -1.06 -11.18 -1.68
N LEU A 158 -1.02 -10.68 -0.44
CA LEU A 158 0.21 -10.65 0.35
C LEU A 158 0.76 -12.07 0.61
N TRP A 159 -0.10 -13.03 0.97
CA TRP A 159 0.30 -14.43 1.14
C TRP A 159 0.80 -15.06 -0.17
N ALA A 160 0.17 -14.73 -1.29
CA ALA A 160 0.63 -15.16 -2.62
C ALA A 160 2.03 -14.62 -2.95
N HIS A 161 2.29 -13.33 -2.67
CA HIS A 161 3.61 -12.70 -2.83
C HIS A 161 4.68 -13.26 -1.88
N LEU A 162 4.28 -13.89 -0.77
CA LEU A 162 5.16 -14.66 0.12
C LEU A 162 5.35 -16.12 -0.30
N HIS A 163 4.77 -16.55 -1.42
CA HIS A 163 4.73 -17.94 -1.87
C HIS A 163 4.12 -18.91 -0.84
N ASN A 164 3.21 -18.43 0.02
CA ASN A 164 2.50 -19.23 1.00
C ASN A 164 1.11 -19.61 0.45
N SER A 165 1.08 -20.65 -0.39
CA SER A 165 -0.12 -21.11 -1.06
C SER A 165 -1.21 -21.60 -0.11
N GLU A 166 -0.83 -22.19 1.03
CA GLU A 166 -1.77 -22.69 2.04
C GLU A 166 -2.60 -21.54 2.62
N HIS A 167 -1.95 -20.45 3.05
CA HIS A 167 -2.65 -19.30 3.61
C HIS A 167 -3.41 -18.52 2.52
N ALA A 168 -2.84 -18.37 1.33
CA ALA A 168 -3.56 -17.74 0.22
C ALA A 168 -4.86 -18.50 -0.11
N TYR A 169 -4.81 -19.83 -0.16
CA TYR A 169 -6.00 -20.66 -0.40
C TYR A 169 -7.01 -20.58 0.75
N LYS A 170 -6.54 -20.51 2.01
CA LYS A 170 -7.41 -20.28 3.16
C LYS A 170 -8.19 -18.97 3.04
N MET A 171 -7.56 -17.89 2.56
CA MET A 171 -8.25 -16.59 2.36
C MET A 171 -9.34 -16.70 1.29
N ILE A 172 -9.08 -17.44 0.20
CA ILE A 172 -10.09 -17.70 -0.84
C ILE A 172 -11.30 -18.40 -0.24
N LEU A 173 -11.09 -19.46 0.55
CA LEU A 173 -12.19 -20.20 1.19
C LEU A 173 -12.99 -19.31 2.15
N GLN A 174 -12.33 -18.43 2.91
CA GLN A 174 -13.02 -17.48 3.78
C GLN A 174 -13.86 -16.49 2.99
N LEU A 175 -13.34 -15.96 1.87
CA LEU A 175 -14.10 -15.06 1.01
C LEU A 175 -15.33 -15.76 0.40
N ILE A 176 -15.26 -17.06 0.08
CA ILE A 176 -16.38 -17.87 -0.43
C ILE A 176 -17.25 -18.38 0.74
N THR A 177 -17.69 -17.47 1.61
CA THR A 177 -18.66 -17.72 2.69
C THR A 177 -19.93 -16.94 2.41
N LEU A 178 -21.10 -17.59 2.46
CA LEU A 178 -22.38 -16.93 2.20
C LEU A 178 -22.73 -15.96 3.33
N VAL A 179 -22.94 -14.70 2.99
CA VAL A 179 -23.45 -13.66 3.91
C VAL A 179 -24.96 -13.54 3.76
N ASP A 180 -25.68 -13.63 4.89
CA ASP A 180 -27.11 -13.36 4.95
C ASP A 180 -27.37 -11.84 5.07
N PRO A 181 -27.94 -11.17 4.05
CA PRO A 181 -28.21 -9.74 4.10
C PRO A 181 -29.21 -9.32 5.19
N LYS A 182 -29.91 -10.29 5.82
CA LYS A 182 -30.82 -10.03 6.94
C LYS A 182 -30.15 -10.13 8.31
N HIS A 183 -28.99 -10.78 8.39
CA HIS A 183 -28.27 -11.08 9.63
C HIS A 183 -26.77 -10.78 9.50
N GLU A 184 -26.44 -9.64 8.91
CA GLU A 184 -25.06 -9.23 8.67
C GLU A 184 -24.28 -9.04 9.96
N VAL A 185 -23.10 -9.68 10.06
CA VAL A 185 -22.14 -9.41 11.12
C VAL A 185 -21.12 -8.40 10.61
N SER A 186 -20.92 -7.33 11.38
CA SER A 186 -20.00 -6.25 11.02
C SER A 186 -18.58 -6.80 10.76
N ARG A 187 -18.04 -6.54 9.56
CA ARG A 187 -16.67 -6.90 9.12
C ARG A 187 -16.43 -8.40 8.95
N GLU A 188 -17.47 -9.22 8.78
CA GLU A 188 -17.35 -10.67 8.55
C GLU A 188 -16.71 -11.01 7.20
N GLY A 189 -16.90 -10.15 6.19
CA GLY A 189 -16.52 -10.48 4.81
C GLY A 189 -17.41 -11.58 4.22
N GLY A 190 -17.12 -11.97 2.97
CA GLY A 190 -17.84 -13.07 2.31
C GLY A 190 -18.52 -12.65 1.00
N LEU A 191 -19.41 -13.51 0.50
CA LEU A 191 -20.20 -13.31 -0.71
C LEU A 191 -21.69 -13.35 -0.40
N TYR A 192 -22.45 -12.44 -1.02
CA TYR A 192 -23.90 -12.61 -1.14
C TYR A 192 -24.26 -13.67 -2.18
N SER A 193 -25.53 -14.04 -2.26
CA SER A 193 -26.04 -15.04 -3.20
C SER A 193 -25.83 -14.70 -4.68
N ASN A 194 -25.63 -13.43 -5.01
CA ASN A 194 -25.29 -12.94 -6.35
C ASN A 194 -23.77 -12.85 -6.60
N LEU A 195 -22.95 -13.42 -5.70
CA LEU A 195 -21.48 -13.39 -5.73
C LEU A 195 -20.86 -11.99 -5.59
N PHE A 196 -21.63 -10.99 -5.17
CA PHE A 196 -21.04 -9.72 -4.74
C PHE A 196 -20.43 -9.86 -3.36
N THR A 197 -19.27 -9.25 -3.18
CA THR A 197 -18.54 -9.29 -1.93
C THR A 197 -19.16 -8.38 -0.88
N ALA A 198 -19.06 -8.82 0.37
CA ALA A 198 -19.58 -8.11 1.52
C ALA A 198 -18.43 -7.46 2.30
N HIS A 199 -18.63 -6.22 2.72
CA HIS A 199 -17.91 -5.69 3.85
C HIS A 199 -18.39 -6.31 5.17
N PRO A 200 -19.70 -6.49 5.44
CA PRO A 200 -20.94 -5.93 4.87
C PRO A 200 -21.18 -4.42 5.14
N PRO A 201 -22.06 -3.73 4.36
CA PRO A 201 -22.89 -4.25 3.27
C PRO A 201 -22.06 -4.49 1.99
N PHE A 202 -22.69 -4.61 0.82
CA PHE A 202 -22.00 -4.72 -0.47
C PHE A 202 -20.87 -3.69 -0.64
N GLN A 203 -19.69 -4.21 -0.97
CA GLN A 203 -18.52 -3.48 -1.44
C GLN A 203 -17.91 -4.28 -2.59
N ILE A 204 -17.49 -3.63 -3.68
CA ILE A 204 -17.01 -4.33 -4.88
C ILE A 204 -15.51 -4.63 -4.85
N ASP A 205 -14.79 -4.02 -3.91
CA ASP A 205 -13.32 -4.07 -3.80
C ASP A 205 -12.77 -5.50 -3.81
N ALA A 206 -13.33 -6.40 -3.01
CA ALA A 206 -12.88 -7.78 -2.90
C ALA A 206 -13.28 -8.66 -4.09
N ASN A 207 -14.21 -8.22 -4.95
CA ASN A 207 -14.44 -8.90 -6.22
C ASN A 207 -13.30 -8.63 -7.21
N PHE A 208 -12.63 -7.48 -7.11
CA PHE A 208 -11.50 -7.12 -7.96
C PHE A 208 -10.15 -7.57 -7.41
N GLY A 209 -10.00 -7.63 -6.08
CA GLY A 209 -8.78 -8.06 -5.40
C GLY A 209 -8.64 -9.56 -5.29
#